data_AF-A0A7W0KQ73-F1
#
_entry.id   AF-A0A7W0KQ73-F1
#
_cell.length_a   1.000
_cell.length_b   1.000
_cell.length_c   1.000
_cell.angle_alpha   90.00
_cell.angle_beta   90.00
_cell.angle_gamma   90.00
#
_symmetry.space_group_name_H-M   'P 1'
#
loop_
_entity.id
_entity.type
_entity.pdbx_description
1 polymer ?
#
loop_
_entity_poly.entity_id
_entity_poly.type
_entity_poly.pdbx_seq_one_letter_code
_entity_poly.pdbx_strand_id
1 'polypeptide(L)'
;MAFAHNAERQLARLFDFYAVRWEYEPHTFVLTCSDDGHPTSAFSPDFWLPDHDRYIEVTTLDQRLVTKKNRKLRQLRALRPEIDVTLIYQRDYLQLLVKYGLERPEQHGPTDPTATVDTSVEPIGLLGLVTQKESPDVAGGHSAA
;
A
#
# COMPACT_ATOMS: atom_id res chain seq x y z
N MET A 1 -9.19 10.31 -12.77
CA MET A 1 -8.29 9.18 -13.12
C MET A 1 -9.09 7.90 -13.12
N ALA A 2 -8.78 6.96 -14.01
CA ALA A 2 -9.41 5.64 -14.05
C ALA A 2 -8.40 4.61 -13.54
N PHE A 3 -8.75 3.89 -12.48
CA PHE A 3 -7.94 2.79 -11.96
C PHE A 3 -8.04 1.58 -12.89
N ALA A 4 -6.92 0.87 -13.08
CA ALA A 4 -6.88 -0.35 -13.89
C ALA A 4 -7.66 -1.49 -13.23
N HIS A 5 -7.72 -1.53 -11.90
CA HIS A 5 -8.50 -2.53 -11.17
C HIS A 5 -9.36 -1.96 -10.03
N ASN A 6 -10.43 -2.69 -9.69
CA ASN A 6 -11.30 -2.35 -8.56
C ASN A 6 -10.51 -2.31 -7.24
N ALA A 7 -9.54 -3.22 -7.06
CA ALA A 7 -8.68 -3.28 -5.89
C ALA A 7 -7.86 -1.99 -5.69
N GLU A 8 -7.28 -1.42 -6.75
CA GLU A 8 -6.54 -0.15 -6.69
C GLU A 8 -7.45 0.99 -6.23
N ARG A 9 -8.66 1.08 -6.79
CA ARG A 9 -9.63 2.09 -6.36
C ARG A 9 -9.99 1.98 -4.88
N GLN A 10 -10.19 0.75 -4.39
CA GLN A 10 -10.50 0.53 -2.98
C GLN A 10 -9.32 0.92 -2.08
N LEU A 11 -8.10 0.60 -2.49
CA LEU A 11 -6.90 0.97 -1.76
C LEU A 11 -6.66 2.49 -1.75
N ALA A 12 -6.90 3.19 -2.86
CA ALA A 12 -6.85 4.64 -2.92
C ALA A 12 -7.81 5.29 -1.91
N ARG A 13 -9.07 4.80 -1.84
CA ARG A 13 -10.04 5.25 -0.83
C ARG A 13 -9.58 5.00 0.60
N LEU A 14 -8.82 3.92 0.83
CA LEU A 14 -8.26 3.62 2.14
C LEU A 14 -7.18 4.63 2.52
N PHE A 15 -6.28 4.97 1.59
CA PHE A 15 -5.28 6.00 1.83
C PHE A 15 -5.95 7.35 2.10
N ASP A 16 -6.98 7.72 1.33
CA ASP A 16 -7.77 8.93 1.57
C ASP A 16 -8.42 8.92 2.98
N PHE A 17 -9.00 7.79 3.38
CA PHE A 17 -9.65 7.64 4.69
C PHE A 17 -8.67 7.83 5.86
N TYR A 18 -7.45 7.31 5.73
CA TYR A 18 -6.39 7.48 6.73
C TYR A 18 -5.57 8.76 6.53
N ALA A 19 -5.96 9.63 5.60
CA ALA A 19 -5.24 10.84 5.22
C ALA A 19 -3.75 10.59 4.87
N VAL A 20 -3.44 9.41 4.32
CA VAL A 20 -2.12 9.07 3.81
C VAL A 20 -1.96 9.73 2.45
N ARG A 21 -0.89 10.50 2.24
CA ARG A 21 -0.62 11.07 0.91
C ARG A 21 -0.19 9.95 -0.04
N TRP A 22 -0.75 9.97 -1.25
CA TRP A 22 -0.45 8.98 -2.28
C TRP A 22 -0.48 9.59 -3.69
N GLU A 23 0.25 8.95 -4.60
CA GLU A 23 0.26 9.23 -6.04
C GLU A 23 0.08 7.91 -6.80
N TYR A 24 -0.68 7.93 -7.92
CA TYR A 24 -0.95 6.74 -8.73
C TYR A 24 0.01 6.65 -9.92
N GLU A 25 0.73 5.53 -10.00
CA GLU A 25 1.76 5.23 -11.01
C GLU A 25 2.72 6.39 -11.35
N PRO A 26 3.27 7.16 -10.38
CA PRO A 26 4.10 8.33 -10.71
C PRO A 26 5.47 7.98 -11.29
N HIS A 27 5.96 6.76 -11.03
CA HIS A 27 7.33 6.35 -11.33
C HIS A 27 7.36 5.03 -12.10
N THR A 28 8.27 4.94 -13.07
CA THR A 28 8.55 3.72 -13.85
C THR A 28 10.04 3.43 -13.83
N PHE A 29 10.39 2.22 -13.42
CA PHE A 29 11.77 1.75 -13.30
C PHE A 29 12.11 0.80 -14.44
N VAL A 30 13.10 1.16 -15.25
CA VAL A 30 13.63 0.28 -16.28
C VAL A 30 14.47 -0.82 -15.62
N LEU A 31 14.13 -2.07 -15.89
CA LEU A 31 14.79 -3.25 -15.31
C LEU A 31 15.79 -3.89 -16.27
N THR A 32 15.58 -3.75 -17.58
CA THR A 32 16.43 -4.39 -18.59
C THR A 32 16.37 -3.58 -19.87
N CYS A 33 17.50 -3.49 -20.56
CA CYS A 33 17.63 -2.86 -21.86
C CYS A 33 18.11 -3.89 -22.90
N SER A 34 17.77 -3.65 -24.16
CA SER A 34 18.36 -4.34 -25.31
C SER A 34 19.80 -3.90 -25.53
N ASP A 35 20.54 -4.62 -26.37
CA ASP A 35 21.91 -4.27 -26.77
C ASP A 35 21.96 -2.87 -27.44
N ASP A 36 20.86 -2.46 -28.07
CA ASP A 36 20.67 -1.13 -28.66
C ASP A 36 20.31 -0.04 -27.64
N GLY A 37 20.29 -0.35 -26.34
CA GLY A 37 19.98 0.59 -25.26
C GLY A 37 18.49 0.83 -25.01
N HIS A 38 17.59 0.25 -25.80
CA HIS A 38 16.14 0.40 -25.61
C HIS A 38 15.59 -0.41 -24.41
N PRO A 39 14.72 0.15 -23.56
CA PRO A 39 14.09 -0.59 -22.46
C PRO A 39 13.29 -1.80 -22.96
N THR A 40 13.65 -3.01 -22.52
CA THR A 40 12.94 -4.26 -22.85
C THR A 40 12.07 -4.73 -21.69
N SER A 41 12.33 -4.26 -20.48
CA SER A 41 11.49 -4.52 -19.31
C SER A 41 11.49 -3.33 -18.36
N ALA A 42 10.30 -3.00 -17.85
CA ALA A 42 10.11 -1.98 -16.84
C ALA A 42 9.10 -2.42 -15.78
N PHE A 43 9.13 -1.76 -14.63
CA PHE A 43 8.24 -1.95 -13.51
C PHE A 43 7.72 -0.60 -13.03
N SER A 44 6.39 -0.46 -13.01
CA SER A 44 5.69 0.75 -12.61
C SER A 44 4.81 0.35 -11.43
N PRO A 45 5.17 0.73 -10.19
CA PRO A 45 4.36 0.41 -9.03
C PRO A 45 3.02 1.15 -9.09
N ASP A 46 1.96 0.50 -8.62
CA ASP A 46 0.61 1.07 -8.66
C ASP A 46 0.49 2.38 -7.84
N PHE A 47 1.15 2.48 -6.68
CA PHE A 47 1.12 3.68 -5.83
C PHE A 47 2.49 4.07 -5.27
N TRP A 48 2.66 5.37 -5.01
CA TRP A 48 3.76 5.97 -4.26
C TRP A 48 3.23 6.69 -3.02
N LEU A 49 3.84 6.47 -1.86
CA LEU A 49 3.49 7.10 -0.59
C LEU A 49 4.66 8.00 -0.17
N PRO A 50 4.66 9.30 -0.52
CA PRO A 50 5.80 10.19 -0.30
C PRO A 50 6.18 10.34 1.17
N ASP A 51 5.20 10.35 2.07
CA ASP A 51 5.46 10.52 3.51
C ASP A 51 6.14 9.29 4.14
N HIS A 52 6.14 8.15 3.44
CA HIS A 52 6.72 6.89 3.89
C HIS A 52 7.89 6.41 3.02
N ASP A 53 8.26 7.18 1.99
CA ASP A 53 9.29 6.82 1.02
C ASP A 53 9.11 5.39 0.44
N ARG A 54 7.84 5.00 0.20
CA ARG A 54 7.48 3.61 -0.14
C ARG A 54 6.55 3.51 -1.35
N TYR A 55 6.82 2.53 -2.20
CA TYR A 55 5.94 2.10 -3.27
C TYR A 55 5.04 0.95 -2.85
N ILE A 56 3.82 0.93 -3.38
CA ILE A 56 2.84 -0.12 -3.14
C ILE A 56 2.42 -0.72 -4.48
N GLU A 57 2.45 -2.05 -4.54
CA GLU A 57 2.01 -2.84 -5.68
C GLU A 57 0.81 -3.71 -5.29
N VAL A 58 -0.33 -3.52 -5.94
CA VAL A 58 -1.53 -4.31 -5.77
C VAL A 58 -1.43 -5.59 -6.61
N THR A 59 -1.71 -6.72 -5.96
CA THR A 59 -1.70 -8.02 -6.62
C THR A 59 -3.03 -8.74 -6.42
N THR A 60 -3.73 -8.94 -7.52
CA THR A 60 -5.06 -9.56 -7.60
C THR A 60 -4.94 -11.08 -7.76
N LEU A 61 -4.29 -11.76 -6.81
CA LEU A 61 -4.28 -13.24 -6.62
C LEU A 61 -3.94 -14.18 -7.79
N ASP A 62 -3.89 -13.74 -9.04
CA ASP A 62 -3.53 -14.59 -10.18
C ASP A 62 -2.07 -14.98 -10.03
N GLN A 63 -1.85 -16.22 -9.61
CA GLN A 63 -0.53 -16.76 -9.30
C GLN A 63 0.45 -16.65 -10.48
N ARG A 64 -0.05 -16.65 -11.72
CA ARG A 64 0.80 -16.48 -12.92
C ARG A 64 1.30 -15.04 -13.05
N LEU A 65 0.47 -14.06 -12.71
CA LEU A 65 0.84 -12.64 -12.67
C LEU A 65 1.76 -12.35 -11.48
N VAL A 66 1.48 -12.94 -10.31
CA VAL A 66 2.32 -12.83 -9.10
C VAL A 66 3.75 -13.28 -9.38
N THR A 67 3.93 -14.39 -10.11
CA THR A 67 5.28 -14.91 -10.42
C THR A 67 6.08 -13.95 -11.30
N LYS A 68 5.44 -13.33 -12.30
CA LYS A 68 6.08 -12.31 -13.16
C LYS A 68 6.39 -11.03 -12.38
N LYS A 69 5.45 -10.54 -11.56
CA LYS A 69 5.65 -9.36 -10.69
C LYS A 69 6.79 -9.60 -9.70
N ASN A 70 6.83 -10.75 -9.04
CA ASN A 70 7.91 -11.12 -8.12
C ASN A 70 9.28 -11.20 -8.80
N ARG A 71 9.35 -11.70 -10.05
CA ARG A 71 10.61 -11.69 -10.80
C ARG A 71 11.08 -10.26 -11.06
N LYS A 72 10.19 -9.38 -11.53
CA LYS A 72 10.49 -7.96 -11.74
C LYS A 72 10.91 -7.27 -10.45
N LEU A 73 10.25 -7.56 -9.34
CA LEU A 73 10.56 -6.99 -8.04
C LEU A 73 11.93 -7.45 -7.51
N ARG A 74 12.29 -8.72 -7.70
CA ARG A 74 13.64 -9.21 -7.39
C ARG A 74 14.70 -8.52 -8.25
N GLN A 75 14.42 -8.31 -9.54
CA GLN A 75 15.32 -7.56 -10.42
C GLN A 75 15.45 -6.10 -9.99
N LEU A 76 14.34 -5.44 -9.64
CA LEU A 76 14.35 -4.08 -9.12
C LEU A 76 15.20 -4.00 -7.85
N ARG A 77 14.98 -4.88 -6.88
CA ARG A 77 15.76 -4.92 -5.64
C ARG A 77 17.24 -5.20 -5.86
N ALA A 78 17.60 -5.95 -6.91
CA ALA A 78 18.98 -6.18 -7.29
C ALA A 78 19.63 -4.94 -7.94
N LEU A 79 18.88 -4.17 -8.72
CA LEU A 79 19.37 -2.96 -9.41
C LEU A 79 19.33 -1.71 -8.53
N ARG A 80 18.35 -1.64 -7.65
CA ARG A 80 17.94 -0.47 -6.86
C ARG A 80 17.47 -0.92 -5.47
N PRO A 81 18.39 -1.40 -4.61
CA PRO A 81 18.05 -1.84 -3.26
C PRO A 81 17.48 -0.72 -2.37
N GLU A 82 17.72 0.54 -2.73
CA GLU A 82 17.17 1.72 -2.06
C GLU A 82 15.66 1.88 -2.23
N ILE A 83 15.05 1.24 -3.23
CA ILE A 83 13.62 1.37 -3.52
C ILE A 83 12.84 0.36 -2.68
N ASP A 84 12.07 0.86 -1.71
CA ASP A 84 11.13 0.05 -0.95
C ASP A 84 9.81 -0.13 -1.70
N VAL A 85 9.48 -1.39 -2.02
CA VAL A 85 8.21 -1.77 -2.64
C VAL A 85 7.56 -2.87 -1.82
N THR A 86 6.34 -2.61 -1.34
CA THR A 86 5.48 -3.57 -0.64
C THR A 86 4.39 -4.08 -1.56
N LEU A 87 4.22 -5.41 -1.58
CA LEU A 87 3.21 -6.07 -2.39
C LEU A 87 1.99 -6.40 -1.53
N ILE A 88 0.83 -5.86 -1.89
CA ILE A 88 -0.43 -6.07 -1.17
C ILE A 88 -1.31 -7.01 -1.97
N TYR A 89 -1.73 -8.11 -1.33
CA TYR A 89 -2.71 -9.00 -1.93
C TYR A 89 -4.11 -8.45 -1.74
N GLN A 90 -4.89 -8.39 -2.83
CA GLN A 90 -6.30 -7.97 -2.79
C GLN A 90 -7.11 -8.75 -1.75
N ARG A 91 -6.86 -10.07 -1.63
CA ARG A 91 -7.57 -10.91 -0.65
C ARG A 91 -7.29 -10.50 0.78
N ASP A 92 -6.03 -10.25 1.08
CA ASP A 92 -5.60 -9.98 2.45
C ASP A 92 -6.21 -8.64 2.87
N TYR A 93 -6.17 -7.63 1.99
CA TYR A 93 -6.89 -6.36 2.16
C TYR A 93 -8.42 -6.53 2.35
N LEU A 94 -9.09 -7.29 1.50
CA LEU A 94 -10.53 -7.54 1.63
C LEU A 94 -10.87 -8.21 2.97
N GLN A 95 -9.99 -9.07 3.48
CA GLN A 95 -10.14 -9.68 4.79
C GLN A 95 -9.93 -8.67 5.93
N LEU A 96 -9.03 -7.68 5.81
CA LEU A 96 -8.98 -6.57 6.77
C LEU A 96 -10.29 -5.78 6.77
N LEU A 97 -10.78 -5.37 5.59
CA LEU A 97 -12.02 -4.57 5.53
C LEU A 97 -13.18 -5.26 6.27
N VAL A 98 -13.37 -6.56 6.01
CA VAL A 98 -14.41 -7.37 6.67
C VAL A 98 -14.15 -7.48 8.18
N LYS A 99 -12.90 -7.61 8.60
CA LYS A 99 -12.53 -7.75 10.02
C LYS A 99 -12.67 -6.44 10.82
N TYR A 100 -12.41 -5.28 10.20
CA TYR A 100 -12.42 -3.98 10.88
C TYR A 100 -13.72 -3.19 10.68
N GLY A 101 -14.77 -3.80 10.12
CA GLY A 101 -16.08 -3.15 9.96
C GLY A 101 -16.10 -1.99 8.97
N LEU A 102 -15.02 -1.78 8.20
CA LEU A 102 -15.02 -0.90 7.05
C LEU A 102 -15.87 -1.60 5.99
N GLU A 103 -17.07 -1.09 5.72
CA GLU A 103 -18.03 -1.72 4.83
C GLU A 103 -17.34 -2.30 3.60
N ARG A 104 -17.57 -3.60 3.37
CA ARG A 104 -17.18 -4.28 2.14
C ARG A 104 -17.74 -3.42 1.00
N PRO A 105 -16.92 -2.83 0.10
CA PRO A 105 -17.45 -1.97 -0.93
C PRO A 105 -18.40 -2.82 -1.77
N GLU A 106 -19.65 -2.39 -1.75
CA GLU A 106 -20.87 -3.10 -2.08
C GLU A 106 -20.69 -4.23 -3.11
N GLN A 107 -20.76 -5.47 -2.63
CA GLN A 107 -21.42 -6.54 -3.37
C GLN A 107 -22.53 -7.05 -2.47
N HIS A 108 -23.77 -6.77 -2.87
CA HIS A 108 -25.02 -6.95 -2.13
C HIS A 108 -25.13 -8.27 -1.34
N GLY A 109 -25.50 -8.20 -0.06
CA GLY A 109 -25.94 -9.32 0.79
C GLY A 109 -25.94 -8.95 2.29
N PRO A 110 -26.92 -9.42 3.10
CA PRO A 110 -27.31 -8.76 4.35
C PRO A 110 -26.29 -8.91 5.49
N THR A 111 -26.12 -7.81 6.22
CA THR A 111 -25.27 -7.59 7.39
C THR A 111 -25.81 -8.24 8.66
N ASP A 112 -24.94 -8.87 9.44
CA ASP A 112 -25.23 -9.32 10.81
C ASP A 112 -24.36 -8.51 11.79
N PRO A 113 -24.94 -7.71 12.72
CA PRO A 113 -24.23 -6.61 13.40
C PRO A 113 -23.54 -6.95 14.73
N THR A 114 -23.24 -8.22 15.02
CA THR A 114 -22.73 -8.58 16.36
C THR A 114 -21.34 -9.22 16.31
N ALA A 115 -20.30 -8.39 16.17
CA ALA A 115 -18.94 -8.80 16.51
C ALA A 115 -18.25 -7.66 17.26
N THR A 116 -18.08 -7.83 18.56
CA THR A 116 -17.24 -6.95 19.40
C THR A 116 -15.80 -7.10 18.95
N VAL A 117 -15.25 -6.05 18.35
CA VAL A 117 -13.90 -6.03 17.76
C VAL A 117 -12.88 -5.63 18.83
N ASP A 118 -11.84 -6.45 19.02
CA ASP A 118 -10.61 -6.05 19.71
C ASP A 118 -9.80 -5.14 18.76
N THR A 119 -9.75 -3.85 19.08
CA THR A 119 -9.19 -2.76 18.26
C THR A 119 -7.66 -2.73 18.22
N SER A 120 -6.97 -3.71 18.80
CA SER A 120 -5.52 -3.65 19.02
C SER A 120 -4.64 -4.02 17.80
N VAL A 121 -5.19 -4.16 16.60
CA VAL A 121 -4.41 -4.42 15.37
C VAL A 121 -4.66 -3.29 14.37
N GLU A 122 -3.73 -2.35 14.35
CA GLU A 122 -3.74 -1.20 13.43
C GLU A 122 -3.60 -1.69 11.97
N PRO A 123 -4.60 -1.49 11.09
CA PRO A 123 -4.55 -1.95 9.69
C PRO A 123 -3.38 -1.34 8.90
N ILE A 124 -2.96 -0.14 9.30
CA ILE A 124 -1.76 0.57 8.84
C ILE A 124 -0.47 -0.22 9.14
N GLY A 125 -0.42 -0.93 10.27
CA GLY A 125 0.70 -1.78 10.65
C GLY A 125 0.92 -2.95 9.69
N LEU A 126 -0.14 -3.45 9.04
CA LEU A 126 -0.01 -4.50 8.02
C LEU A 126 0.63 -3.99 6.73
N LEU A 127 0.49 -2.70 6.43
CA LEU A 127 1.17 -2.03 5.31
C LEU A 127 2.61 -1.64 5.67
N GLY A 128 3.07 -1.96 6.89
CA GLY A 128 4.35 -1.52 7.43
C GLY A 128 4.44 0.01 7.58
N LEU A 129 3.31 0.73 7.50
CA LEU A 129 3.23 2.17 7.54
C LEU A 129 3.16 2.63 8.99
N VAL A 130 4.09 2.25 9.86
CA VAL A 130 4.10 2.83 11.21
C VAL A 130 4.24 4.34 11.10
N THR A 131 3.15 5.07 11.39
CA THR A 131 3.21 6.50 11.64
C THR A 131 4.18 6.68 12.79
N GLN A 132 5.33 7.30 12.50
CA GLN A 132 6.08 7.95 13.56
C GLN A 132 5.17 9.07 14.06
N LYS A 133 4.43 8.77 15.12
CA LYS A 133 3.67 9.76 15.86
C LYS A 133 4.71 10.76 16.35
N GLU A 134 4.80 11.91 15.69
CA GLU A 134 5.39 13.09 16.31
C GLU A 134 4.72 13.23 17.67
N SER A 135 5.50 13.08 18.73
CA SER A 135 5.08 13.49 20.07
C SER A 135 4.88 15.01 20.03
N PRO A 136 3.67 15.53 20.28
CA PRO A 136 3.55 16.93 20.62
C PRO A 136 3.87 17.01 22.11
N ASP A 137 5.09 17.44 22.47
CA ASP A 137 5.31 17.95 23.82
C ASP A 137 5.22 19.48 23.78
N VAL A 138 3.99 19.94 23.97
CA VAL A 138 3.65 21.34 24.25
C VAL A 138 3.82 21.57 25.75
N ALA A 139 4.80 22.42 26.05
CA ALA A 139 4.82 23.49 27.06
C ALA A 139 4.19 23.28 28.46
N GLY A 140 5.01 23.56 29.47
CA GLY A 140 4.62 23.97 30.83
C GLY A 140 5.65 23.46 31.83
N GLY A 141 6.51 24.25 32.49
CA GLY A 141 6.26 25.52 33.15
C GLY A 141 6.49 25.32 34.66
N HIS A 142 7.15 26.29 35.29
CA HIS A 142 7.25 26.55 36.74
C HIS A 142 8.47 26.01 37.53
N SER A 143 9.38 26.97 37.78
CA SER A 143 9.71 27.56 39.09
C SER A 143 10.73 26.90 40.02
N ALA A 144 11.72 27.75 40.37
CA ALA A 144 12.34 27.97 41.67
C ALA A 144 13.05 26.80 42.40
N ALA A 145 14.37 26.95 42.57
CA ALA A 145 14.96 27.50 43.80
C ALA A 145 16.38 27.99 43.53
#